data_AF-A0A4P6MWL1-F1
#
_entry.id   AF-A0A4P6MWL1-F1
#
_cell.length_a   1.000
_cell.length_b   1.000
_cell.length_c   1.000
_cell.angle_alpha   90.00
_cell.angle_beta   90.00
_cell.angle_gamma   90.00
#
_symmetry.space_group_name_H-M   'P 1'
#
loop_
_entity.id
_entity.type
_entity.pdbx_description
1 polymer ?
#
loop_
_entity_poly.entity_id
_entity_poly.type
_entity_poly.pdbx_seq_one_letter_code
_entity_poly.pdbx_strand_id
1 'polypeptide(L)' 'MRGDEWDRRVDEMSPANGVALRLERAGYDDLVIAAALGVPLESVPALLEVARAKLAWEAATPPTEAATPPTEAAVPPATQ' A
#
# COMPACT_ATOMS: atom_id res chain seq x y z
N MET A 1 -16.36 3.17 3.39
CA MET A 1 -15.79 2.41 2.27
C MET A 1 -16.70 1.20 2.02
N ARG A 2 -17.15 0.94 0.79
CA ARG A 2 -17.89 -0.31 0.49
C ARG A 2 -16.92 -1.49 0.62
N GLY A 3 -17.44 -2.70 0.88
CA GLY A 3 -16.63 -3.91 1.01
C GLY A 3 -15.72 -4.15 -0.20
N ASP A 4 -16.29 -4.04 -1.41
CA ASP A 4 -15.57 -4.33 -2.67
C ASP A 4 -14.42 -3.36 -2.96
N GLU A 5 -14.56 -2.10 -2.55
CA GLU A 5 -13.52 -1.08 -2.71
C GLU A 5 -12.33 -1.35 -1.78
N TRP A 6 -12.61 -1.79 -0.56
CA TRP A 6 -11.57 -2.19 0.39
C TRP A 6 -10.79 -3.40 -0.14
N ASP A 7 -11.50 -4.42 -0.62
CA ASP A 7 -10.88 -5.66 -1.13
C ASP A 7 -9.94 -5.37 -2.30
N ARG A 8 -10.38 -4.55 -3.25
CA ARG A 8 -9.55 -4.13 -4.39
C ARG A 8 -8.26 -3.44 -3.95
N ARG A 9 -8.34 -2.52 -2.98
CA ARG A 9 -7.16 -1.77 -2.50
C ARG A 9 -6.19 -2.69 -1.78
N VAL A 10 -6.71 -3.61 -0.98
CA VAL A 10 -5.92 -4.64 -0.29
C VAL A 10 -5.26 -5.59 -1.29
N ASP A 11 -5.88 -5.88 -2.44
CA ASP A 11 -5.27 -6.64 -3.55
C ASP A 11 -4.16 -5.88 -4.29
N GLU A 12 -4.25 -4.56 -4.37
CA GLU A 12 -3.23 -3.70 -4.98
C GLU A 12 -1.99 -3.54 -4.08
N MET A 13 -2.10 -3.86 -2.79
CA MET A 13 -0.98 -3.85 -1.85
C MET A 13 0.00 -5.01 -2.03
N SER A 14 1.17 -4.89 -1.39
CA SER A 14 2.06 -6.04 -1.21
C SER A 14 1.31 -7.21 -0.54
N PRO A 15 1.54 -8.48 -0.97
CA PRO A 15 0.85 -9.64 -0.43
C PRO A 15 0.88 -9.75 1.10
N ALA A 16 1.99 -9.39 1.73
CA ALA A 16 2.12 -9.44 3.19
C ALA A 16 1.16 -8.47 3.90
N ASN A 17 1.03 -7.25 3.39
CA ASN A 17 0.10 -6.25 3.96
C ASN A 17 -1.35 -6.65 3.72
N GLY A 18 -1.65 -7.16 2.53
CA GLY A 18 -3.01 -7.56 2.17
C GLY A 18 -3.51 -8.73 3.03
N VAL A 19 -2.66 -9.74 3.22
CA VAL A 19 -2.97 -10.90 4.09
C VAL A 19 -3.10 -10.47 5.54
N ALA A 20 -2.21 -9.63 6.06
CA ALA A 20 -2.27 -9.15 7.44
C ALA A 20 -3.59 -8.42 7.74
N LEU A 21 -4.00 -7.51 6.86
CA LEU A 21 -5.25 -6.74 7.03
C LEU A 21 -6.51 -7.62 6.93
N ARG A 22 -6.49 -8.66 6.08
CA ARG A 22 -7.61 -9.62 5.98
C ARG A 22 -7.75 -10.45 7.24
N LEU A 23 -6.64 -10.96 7.77
CA LEU A 23 -6.65 -11.77 8.98
C LEU A 23 -7.07 -10.94 10.20
N GLU A 24 -6.56 -9.71 10.33
CA GLU A 24 -6.97 -8.80 11.40
C GLU A 24 -8.46 -8.46 11.31
N ARG A 25 -8.98 -8.14 10.11
CA ARG A 25 -10.41 -7.87 9.91
C ARG A 25 -11.30 -9.08 10.18
N ALA A 26 -10.80 -10.28 9.95
CA ALA A 26 -11.49 -11.52 10.30
C ALA A 26 -11.45 -11.83 11.81
N GLY A 27 -10.73 -11.03 12.61
CA GLY A 27 -10.64 -11.17 14.05
C GLY A 27 -9.62 -12.21 14.52
N TYR A 28 -8.66 -12.59 13.67
CA TYR A 28 -7.57 -13.48 14.09
C TYR A 28 -6.56 -12.76 14.98
N ASP A 29 -6.05 -13.48 15.98
CA ASP A 29 -5.01 -13.00 16.88
C ASP A 29 -3.66 -12.79 16.16
N ASP A 30 -2.84 -11.89 16.71
CA ASP A 30 -1.50 -11.58 16.19
C ASP A 30 -0.61 -12.83 16.04
N LEU A 31 -0.79 -13.84 16.88
CA LEU A 31 -0.11 -15.14 16.76
C LEU A 31 -0.41 -15.86 15.45
N VAL A 32 -1.67 -15.85 15.03
CA VAL A 32 -2.10 -16.47 13.76
C VAL A 32 -1.58 -15.65 12.58
N ILE A 33 -1.62 -14.33 12.70
CA ILE A 33 -1.10 -13.41 11.68
C ILE A 33 0.42 -13.61 11.51
N ALA A 34 1.18 -13.67 12.61
CA ALA A 34 2.62 -13.93 12.61
C ALA A 34 2.96 -15.24 11.90
N ALA A 35 2.26 -16.31 12.27
CA ALA A 35 2.45 -17.64 11.69
C ALA A 35 2.12 -17.67 10.19
N ALA A 36 1.03 -17.02 9.77
CA ALA A 36 0.63 -16.97 8.37
C ALA A 36 1.63 -16.20 7.49
N LEU A 37 2.25 -15.15 8.04
CA LEU A 37 3.20 -14.29 7.33
C LEU A 37 4.65 -14.75 7.46
N GLY A 38 4.95 -15.69 8.36
CA GLY A 38 6.32 -16.12 8.65
C GLY A 38 7.17 -15.02 9.28
N VAL A 39 6.55 -14.11 10.05
CA VAL A 39 7.23 -12.99 10.71
C VAL A 39 7.24 -13.18 12.23
N PRO A 40 8.18 -12.54 12.96
CA PRO A 40 8.16 -12.52 14.42
C PRO A 40 6.87 -11.89 14.97
N LEU A 41 6.34 -12.43 16.07
CA LEU A 41 5.09 -11.96 16.68
C LEU A 41 5.16 -10.48 17.07
N GLU A 42 6.30 -10.06 17.61
CA GLU A 42 6.58 -8.67 17.99
C GLU A 42 6.58 -7.70 16.81
N SER A 43 6.71 -8.20 15.57
CA SER A 43 6.68 -7.40 14.36
C SER A 43 5.26 -7.17 13.83
N VAL A 44 4.28 -7.97 14.28
CA VAL A 44 2.89 -7.90 13.77
C VAL A 44 2.23 -6.55 14.02
N PRO A 45 2.31 -5.94 15.23
CA PRO A 45 1.69 -4.64 15.47
C PRO A 45 2.23 -3.54 14.54
N ALA A 46 3.56 -3.49 14.36
CA ALA A 46 4.20 -2.52 13.47
C ALA A 46 3.83 -2.77 12.00
N LEU A 47 3.75 -4.03 11.57
CA LEU A 47 3.33 -4.40 10.22
C LEU A 47 1.88 -3.98 9.95
N LEU A 48 0.97 -4.22 10.90
CA LEU A 48 -0.44 -3.81 10.81
C LEU A 48 -0.57 -2.29 10.79
N GLU A 49 0.21 -1.57 11.61
CA GLU A 49 0.24 -0.10 11.60
C GLU A 49 0.64 0.44 10.22
N VAL A 50 1.74 -0.07 9.66
CA VAL A 50 2.20 0.31 8.31
C VAL A 50 1.16 -0.03 7.24
N ALA A 51 0.56 -1.22 7.30
CA ALA A 51 -0.46 -1.64 6.34
C ALA A 51 -1.70 -0.73 6.38
N ARG A 52 -2.16 -0.37 7.58
CA ARG A 52 -3.29 0.58 7.76
C ARG A 52 -2.94 1.97 7.26
N ALA A 53 -1.74 2.47 7.56
CA ALA A 53 -1.28 3.77 7.11
C ALA A 53 -1.23 3.84 5.58
N LYS A 54 -0.73 2.79 4.92
CA LYS A 54 -0.75 2.69 3.45
C LYS A 54 -2.17 2.69 2.89
N LEU A 55 -3.08 1.93 3.51
CA LEU A 55 -4.46 1.82 3.05
C LEU A 55 -5.18 3.16 3.16
N ALA A 56 -4.92 3.90 4.24
CA ALA A 56 -5.46 5.23 4.46
C ALA A 56 -4.86 6.27 3.49
N TRP A 57 -3.56 6.19 3.20
CA TRP A 57 -2.89 7.13 2.29
C TRP A 57 -3.46 7.02 0.88
N GLU A 58 -3.53 5.81 0.33
CA GLU A 58 -4.14 5.59 -0.98
C GLU A 58 -5.62 6.00 -1.01
N ALA A 59 -6.31 6.13 0.14
CA ALA A 59 -7.71 6.52 0.20
C ALA A 59 -7.88 8.04 0.15
N ALA A 60 -6.81 8.76 0.49
CA ALA A 60 -6.75 10.21 0.43
C ALA A 60 -6.24 10.75 -0.92
N THR A 61 -5.57 9.93 -1.74
CA THR A 61 -5.07 10.36 -3.05
C THR A 61 -6.13 10.22 -4.15
N PRO A 62 -6.55 11.29 -4.85
CA PRO A 62 -7.21 11.15 -6.14
C PRO A 62 -6.27 10.44 -7.13
N PRO A 63 -6.78 9.82 -8.20
CA PRO A 63 -5.91 9.23 -9.22
C PRO A 63 -4.95 10.32 -9.69
N THR A 64 -3.65 10.11 -9.48
CA THR A 64 -2.62 10.94 -10.08
C THR A 64 -2.73 10.74 -11.58
N GLU A 65 -3.60 11.53 -12.21
CA GLU A 65 -3.66 11.69 -13.64
C GLU A 65 -2.28 12.20 -14.07
N ALA A 66 -1.57 11.33 -14.79
CA ALA A 66 -0.34 11.59 -15.50
C ALA A 66 0.62 12.57 -14.79
N ALA A 67 1.57 12.01 -14.04
CA ALA A 67 2.88 12.64 -13.94
C ALA A 67 3.47 12.71 -15.37
N THR A 68 3.12 13.76 -16.12
CA THR A 68 3.90 14.22 -17.25
C THR A 68 5.32 14.39 -16.72
N PRO A 69 6.33 13.66 -17.25
CA PRO A 69 7.71 13.95 -16.90
C PRO A 69 7.97 15.42 -17.26
N PRO A 70 8.79 16.15 -16.49
CA PRO A 70 9.18 17.49 -16.89
C PRO A 70 9.79 17.38 -18.27
N THR A 71 9.12 17.97 -19.27
CA THR A 71 9.66 18.13 -20.61
C THR A 71 11.06 18.70 -20.47
N GLU A 72 12.03 17.87 -20.84
CA GLU A 72 13.41 18.26 -21.11
C GLU A 72 13.36 19.49 -22.01
N ALA A 73 13.52 20.66 -21.38
CA ALA A 73 13.57 21.93 -22.08
C ALA A 73 14.82 21.90 -22.93
N ALA A 74 14.59 21.66 -24.22
CA ALA A 74 15.56 21.72 -25.29
C ALA A 74 16.53 22.88 -25.11
N VAL A 75 17.82 22.56 -24.94
CA VAL A 75 18.89 23.52 -25.21
C VAL A 75 18.90 23.70 -26.74
N PRO A 76 18.66 24.91 -27.28
CA PRO A 76 18.74 25.12 -28.72
C PRO A 76 20.21 25.00 -29.18
N PRO A 77 20.50 24.46 -30.38
CA PRO A 77 21.83 24.57 -30.94
C PRO A 77 22.05 26.03 -31.37
N ALA A 78 22.92 26.76 -30.67
CA ALA A 78 23.42 28.03 -31.16
C ALA A 78 24.64 27.77 -32.06
N THR A 79 24.38 27.81 -33.37
CA THR A 79 25.38 27.99 -34.41
C THR A 79 25.95 29.41 -34.31
N GLN A 80 27.26 29.54 -34.05
CA GLN A 80 28.24 30.43 -34.69
C GLN A 80 29.55 30.41 -33.90
#